data_AF-A0A3G9I4W2-F1
#
_entry.id   AF-A0A3G9I4W2-F1
#
_cell.length_a   1.000
_cell.length_b   1.000
_cell.length_c   1.000
_cell.angle_alpha   90.00
_cell.angle_beta   90.00
_cell.angle_gamma   90.00
#
_symmetry.space_group_name_H-M   'P 1'
#
loop_
_entity.id
_entity.type
_entity.pdbx_description
1 polymer ?
#
loop_
_entity_poly.entity_id
_entity_poly.type
_entity_poly.pdbx_seq_one_letter_code
_entity_poly.pdbx_strand_id
1 'polypeptide(L)'
;MAGRGANHNVEHRFSGPQIETVDDGWSQSDWDAAFAASAPRTEVTEISARSIISYNDSPDLPFSRSINPYQGCELDILPHLSASRHRRGIPITG
;
A
#
# COMPACT_ATOMS: atom_id res chain seq x y z
N MET A 1 40.56 45.76 -8.10
CA MET A 1 39.30 46.22 -8.74
C MET A 1 38.16 45.92 -7.79
N ALA A 2 37.51 46.95 -7.24
CA ALA A 2 36.36 46.79 -6.37
C ALA A 2 35.19 46.20 -7.19
N GLY A 3 34.63 45.10 -6.70
CA GLY A 3 33.48 44.44 -7.32
C GLY A 3 32.27 45.37 -7.33
N ARG A 4 31.59 45.46 -8.47
CA ARG A 4 30.34 46.23 -8.64
C ARG A 4 29.17 45.35 -8.20
N GLY A 5 29.10 45.04 -6.90
CA GLY A 5 27.96 44.35 -6.31
C GLY A 5 26.92 45.34 -5.81
N ALA A 6 25.63 44.98 -5.86
CA ALA A 6 24.58 45.76 -5.20
C ALA A 6 24.74 45.69 -3.68
N ASN A 7 24.58 46.83 -2.99
CA ASN A 7 24.68 46.88 -1.53
C ASN A 7 23.48 46.22 -0.81
N HIS A 8 22.40 45.94 -1.55
CA HIS A 8 21.16 45.41 -0.99
C HIS A 8 20.56 44.38 -1.95
N ASN A 9 20.00 43.33 -1.37
CA ASN A 9 19.25 42.30 -2.08
C ASN A 9 17.76 42.48 -1.77
N VAL A 10 17.12 43.43 -2.47
CA VAL A 10 15.69 43.72 -2.31
C VAL A 10 14.86 42.59 -2.92
N GLU A 11 13.75 42.25 -2.27
CA GLU A 11 12.83 41.21 -2.76
C GLU A 11 12.33 41.52 -4.17
N HIS A 12 12.37 40.52 -5.05
CA HIS A 12 11.98 40.66 -6.46
C HIS A 12 10.99 39.58 -6.86
N ARG A 13 10.35 39.72 -8.03
CA ARG A 13 9.30 38.82 -8.53
C ARG A 13 9.68 37.34 -8.70
N PHE A 14 10.96 37.00 -8.60
CA PHE A 14 11.48 35.63 -8.70
C PHE A 14 12.14 35.17 -7.41
N SER A 15 12.07 35.96 -6.35
CA SER A 15 12.48 35.53 -5.02
C SER A 15 11.65 34.29 -4.62
N GLY A 16 12.32 33.37 -3.93
CA GLY A 16 11.69 32.15 -3.43
C GLY A 16 10.68 32.43 -2.31
N PRO A 17 9.85 31.43 -1.95
CA PRO A 17 8.89 31.57 -0.87
C PRO A 17 9.62 31.92 0.44
N GLN A 18 9.13 32.93 1.15
CA GLN A 18 9.50 33.19 2.53
C GLN A 18 8.75 32.19 3.42
N ILE A 19 9.50 31.44 4.25
CA ILE A 19 8.95 30.46 5.18
C ILE A 19 9.14 31.02 6.58
N GLU A 20 8.03 31.35 7.24
CA GLU A 20 8.02 31.67 8.66
C GLU A 20 7.49 30.46 9.43
N THR A 21 8.21 30.05 10.46
CA THR A 21 7.72 29.04 11.39
C THR A 21 6.72 29.69 12.33
N VAL A 22 5.49 29.20 12.31
CA VAL A 22 4.42 29.66 13.21
C VAL A 22 4.04 28.49 14.11
N ASP A 23 3.88 28.78 15.39
CA ASP A 23 3.30 27.83 16.34
C ASP A 23 1.81 27.66 16.01
N ASP A 24 1.43 26.46 15.60
CA ASP A 24 0.04 26.10 15.29
C ASP A 24 -0.78 25.80 16.56
N GLY A 25 -0.15 25.84 17.74
CA GLY A 25 -0.75 25.55 19.03
C GLY A 25 -0.85 24.06 19.35
N TRP A 26 -0.29 23.19 18.51
CA TRP A 26 -0.26 21.74 18.73
C TRP A 26 1.10 21.36 19.32
N SER A 27 1.19 21.38 20.66
CA SER A 27 2.44 21.03 21.33
C SER A 27 2.73 19.52 21.17
N GLN A 28 3.92 19.19 20.67
CA GLN A 28 4.35 17.80 20.45
C GLN A 28 4.38 17.00 21.77
N SER A 29 4.64 17.67 22.90
CA SER A 29 4.64 17.11 24.25
C SER A 29 3.30 16.52 24.69
N ASP A 30 2.17 17.12 24.28
CA ASP A 30 0.84 16.63 24.66
C ASP A 30 0.50 15.33 23.91
N TRP A 31 1.00 15.19 22.68
CA TRP A 31 0.83 13.98 21.86
C TRP A 31 1.79 12.86 22.26
N ASP A 32 3.05 13.20 22.57
CA ASP A 32 4.08 12.21 22.93
C ASP A 32 3.67 11.40 24.17
N ALA A 33 3.09 12.05 25.18
CA ALA A 33 2.59 11.35 26.37
C ALA A 33 1.42 10.40 26.06
N ALA A 34 0.50 10.82 25.18
CA ALA A 34 -0.66 10.03 24.77
C ALA A 34 -0.26 8.83 23.88
N PHE A 35 0.69 9.02 22.96
CA PHE A 35 1.18 7.96 22.07
C PHE A 35 2.15 6.99 22.78
N ALA A 36 2.99 7.48 23.69
CA ALA A 36 3.89 6.62 24.46
C ALA A 36 3.14 5.61 25.34
N ALA A 37 2.02 6.02 25.93
CA ALA A 37 1.17 5.14 26.75
C ALA A 37 0.40 4.09 25.92
N SER A 38 0.17 4.35 24.64
CA SER A 38 -0.70 3.52 23.78
C SER A 38 0.03 2.77 22.67
N ALA A 39 1.36 2.87 22.55
CA ALA A 39 2.09 2.23 21.46
C ALA A 39 1.90 0.70 21.46
N PRO A 40 1.05 0.12 20.58
CA PRO A 40 0.88 -1.32 20.52
C PRO A 40 2.21 -1.93 20.08
N ARG A 41 2.58 -3.06 20.68
CA ARG A 41 3.79 -3.78 20.28
C ARG A 41 3.62 -4.21 18.83
N THR A 42 4.48 -3.70 17.95
CA THR A 42 4.48 -4.12 16.55
C THR A 42 5.03 -5.54 16.48
N GLU A 43 4.21 -6.47 15.99
CA GLU A 43 4.62 -7.85 15.72
C GLU A 43 4.73 -8.06 14.21
N VAL A 44 5.84 -8.65 13.79
CA VAL A 44 6.09 -9.01 12.39
C VAL A 44 6.06 -10.53 12.29
N THR A 45 5.21 -11.05 11.43
CA THR A 45 5.06 -12.48 11.18
C THR A 45 5.35 -12.78 9.72
N GLU A 46 6.30 -13.67 9.47
CA GLU A 46 6.51 -14.23 8.14
C GLU A 46 5.41 -15.23 7.83
N ILE A 47 4.75 -15.08 6.68
CA ILE A 47 3.69 -15.96 6.23
C ILE A 47 4.08 -16.54 4.88
N SER A 48 4.00 -17.87 4.77
CA SER A 48 4.24 -18.59 3.52
C SER A 48 2.96 -18.61 2.68
N ALA A 49 2.93 -17.79 1.64
CA ALA A 49 1.84 -17.77 0.67
C ALA A 49 1.95 -18.93 -0.33
N ARG A 50 0.84 -19.58 -0.66
CA ARG A 50 0.81 -20.69 -1.64
C ARG A 50 0.79 -20.19 -3.09
N SER A 51 -0.07 -19.21 -3.41
CA SER A 51 -0.18 -18.64 -4.78
C SER A 51 -0.79 -17.24 -4.80
N ILE A 52 -0.16 -16.28 -5.48
CA ILE A 52 -0.73 -14.93 -5.72
C ILE A 52 -1.91 -14.94 -6.70
N ILE A 53 -2.00 -15.97 -7.54
CA ILE A 53 -3.07 -16.12 -8.54
C ILE A 53 -4.16 -17.01 -7.97
N SER A 54 -5.40 -16.51 -7.99
CA SER A 54 -6.62 -17.27 -7.69
C SER A 54 -7.32 -17.68 -8.98
N TYR A 55 -8.02 -18.81 -8.94
CA TYR A 55 -8.76 -19.37 -10.07
C TYR A 55 -10.26 -19.40 -9.78
N ASN A 56 -11.08 -19.14 -10.80
CA ASN A 56 -12.53 -19.20 -10.70
C ASN A 56 -13.11 -19.93 -11.92
N ASP A 57 -14.05 -20.85 -11.66
CA ASP A 57 -14.73 -21.66 -12.68
C ASP A 57 -16.20 -21.28 -12.87
N SER A 58 -16.66 -20.16 -12.27
CA SER A 58 -18.03 -19.69 -12.49
C SER A 58 -18.22 -19.24 -13.95
N PRO A 59 -19.32 -19.67 -14.60
CA PRO A 59 -19.65 -19.26 -15.98
C PRO A 59 -20.11 -17.80 -16.07
N ASP A 60 -20.41 -17.18 -14.92
CA ASP A 60 -20.95 -15.83 -14.84
C ASP A 60 -19.84 -14.76 -14.86
N LEU A 61 -18.58 -15.18 -14.66
CA LEU A 61 -17.44 -14.29 -14.67
C LEU A 61 -16.71 -14.39 -16.02
N PRO A 62 -16.40 -13.25 -16.68
CA PRO A 62 -15.71 -13.25 -17.97
C PRO A 62 -14.22 -13.58 -17.86
N PHE A 63 -13.73 -13.92 -16.66
CA PHE A 63 -12.33 -14.24 -16.38
C PHE A 63 -12.23 -15.47 -15.47
N SER A 64 -11.14 -16.20 -15.63
CA SER A 64 -10.84 -17.42 -14.84
C SER A 64 -9.70 -17.22 -13.84
N ARG A 65 -9.07 -16.04 -13.81
CA ARG A 65 -7.90 -15.75 -12.96
C ARG A 65 -7.99 -14.36 -12.36
N SER A 66 -7.62 -14.22 -11.10
CA SER A 66 -7.51 -12.94 -10.40
C SER A 66 -6.25 -12.88 -9.55
N ILE A 67 -5.84 -11.67 -9.18
CA ILE A 67 -4.77 -11.44 -8.20
C ILE A 67 -5.44 -11.33 -6.83
N ASN A 68 -5.10 -12.21 -5.90
CA ASN A 68 -5.49 -12.07 -4.51
C ASN A 68 -4.31 -11.47 -3.72
N PRO A 69 -4.32 -10.16 -3.41
CA PRO A 69 -3.24 -9.53 -2.65
C PRO A 69 -3.19 -9.99 -1.19
N TYR A 70 -4.17 -10.76 -0.71
CA TYR A 70 -4.18 -11.33 0.63
C TYR A 70 -3.55 -12.73 0.66
N GLN A 71 -2.39 -12.86 1.30
CA GLN A 71 -1.72 -14.11 1.72
C GLN A 71 -1.59 -15.25 0.69
N GLY A 72 -1.90 -14.99 -0.59
CA GLY A 72 -1.93 -16.03 -1.62
C GLY A 72 -2.80 -17.24 -1.29
N CYS A 73 -3.85 -17.05 -0.48
CA CYS A 73 -4.84 -18.07 -0.21
C CYS A 73 -5.83 -18.10 -1.36
N GLU A 74 -5.83 -19.20 -2.12
CA GLU A 74 -7.09 -19.71 -2.66
C GLU A 74 -8.00 -19.87 -1.43
N LEU A 75 -9.13 -19.17 -1.38
CA LEU A 75 -10.01 -19.19 -0.22
C LEU A 75 -10.62 -20.60 -0.15
N ASP A 76 -9.88 -21.53 0.47
CA ASP A 76 -10.30 -22.89 0.66
C ASP A 76 -11.44 -22.87 1.68
N ILE A 77 -12.66 -22.94 1.15
CA ILE A 77 -13.85 -23.26 1.91
C ILE A 77 -13.53 -24.56 2.68
N LEU A 78 -13.83 -24.54 3.98
CA LEU A 78 -13.66 -25.58 5.01
C LEU A 78 -13.37 -27.02 4.49
N PRO A 79 -12.43 -27.75 5.12
CA PRO A 79 -11.89 -28.99 4.57
C PRO A 79 -12.84 -30.17 4.77
N HIS A 80 -13.93 -30.30 4.00
CA HIS A 80 -14.73 -31.54 3.97
C HIS A 80 -15.24 -32.01 2.60
N LEU A 81 -14.86 -31.39 1.48
CA LEU A 81 -15.23 -31.92 0.16
C LEU A 81 -14.01 -32.00 -0.75
N SER A 82 -13.54 -33.24 -0.97
CA SER A 82 -12.54 -33.55 -1.98
C SER A 82 -13.06 -33.15 -3.37
N ALA A 83 -12.66 -31.98 -3.86
CA ALA A 83 -12.90 -31.62 -5.25
C ALA A 83 -11.87 -32.37 -6.13
N SER A 84 -12.27 -33.56 -6.57
CA SER A 84 -11.67 -34.28 -7.69
C SER A 84 -11.51 -33.31 -8.88
N ARG A 85 -10.27 -32.96 -9.23
CA ARG A 85 -9.94 -32.22 -10.45
C ARG A 85 -10.26 -33.10 -11.66
N HIS A 86 -11.49 -33.02 -12.15
CA HIS A 86 -11.85 -33.67 -13.40
C HIS A 86 -11.52 -32.74 -14.58
N ARG A 87 -10.30 -32.88 -15.13
CA ARG A 87 -9.96 -32.30 -16.44
C ARG A 87 -10.78 -33.02 -17.51
N ARG A 88 -11.96 -32.51 -17.85
CA ARG A 88 -12.65 -32.92 -19.08
C ARG A 88 -12.12 -32.08 -20.24
N GLY A 89 -11.34 -32.73 -21.10
CA GLY A 89 -10.97 -32.19 -22.40
C GLY A 89 -12.21 -31.88 -23.22
N ILE A 90 -12.20 -30.72 -23.86
CA ILE A 90 -13.20 -30.32 -24.86
C ILE A 90 -12.82 -31.04 -26.15
N PRO A 91 -13.69 -31.88 -26.75
CA PRO A 91 -13.45 -32.39 -28.09
C PRO A 91 -13.70 -31.26 -29.09
N ILE A 92 -12.68 -30.89 -29.86
CA ILE A 92 -12.85 -30.09 -31.07
C ILE A 92 -13.31 -31.03 -32.18
N THR A 93 -14.60 -30.96 -32.52
CA THR A 93 -15.12 -31.56 -33.77
C THR A 93 -14.99 -30.52 -34.87
N GLY A 94 -14.29 -30.89 -35.95
CA GLY A 94 -14.12 -30.12 -37.18
C GLY A 94 -13.21 -30.88 -38.12
#